data_AF-A0A413N732-F1
#
_entry.id   AF-A0A413N732-F1
#
_cell.length_a   1.000
_cell.length_b   1.000
_cell.length_c   1.000
_cell.angle_alpha   90.00
_cell.angle_beta   90.00
_cell.angle_gamma   90.00
#
_symmetry.space_group_name_H-M   'P 1'
#
loop_
_entity.id
_entity.type
_entity.pdbx_description
1 polymer ?
#
loop_
_entity_poly.entity_id
_entity_poly.type
_entity_poly.pdbx_seq_one_letter_code
_entity_poly.pdbx_strand_id
1 'polypeptide(L)'
;MRACGIPTAIDRYIHSTVYQGSHTWNVVRDTTGHFLPFWYTVFEASRDMKDDGRRKGKVYRSFFGIQNHYTANEIQNKAIPTLFRDPFIKDVSANYFWENNVQIPIQSECDLAMLGVFSPKGWIAIDKTIVEKGVATFHNLETNIVFQPLVLQKGHIHPEGFPFVYDGKKMYYFIPDTTQWDTVPITRKFPLQPYLINYMNQNLHGAIIEGDKDIAFKHSTTLVITPDTIIGNRHSVLLNNPVKCRYIRLKAPKGKQIELAELSLYDSNNQYIPMKISHSPNPLLPLAEYKVTNLCDQNPLSYFISKDTSAMVVFDLGKEIEIAEVKYIPHNDENFVIPDDLYELYFQNGNKGWESLGMQSPDKGTLYYRVPKGALFWLKNKSKGKEEQVFFFKQKKQFFSFEINKDNEIYK
;
A
#
# COMPACT_ATOMS: atom_id res chain seq x y z
N MET A 1 1.80 -22.82 25.42
CA MET A 1 2.91 -22.03 26.01
C MET A 1 2.60 -21.61 27.44
N ARG A 2 1.66 -20.69 27.69
CA ARG A 2 1.32 -20.26 29.07
C ARG A 2 0.90 -21.40 30.00
N ALA A 3 0.08 -22.34 29.52
CA ALA A 3 -0.30 -23.54 30.27
C ALA A 3 0.90 -24.45 30.65
N CYS A 4 2.03 -24.28 29.97
CA CYS A 4 3.28 -24.99 30.23
C CYS A 4 4.27 -24.15 31.06
N GLY A 5 3.82 -23.06 31.69
CA GLY A 5 4.67 -22.16 32.49
C GLY A 5 5.55 -21.20 31.68
N ILE A 6 5.40 -21.13 30.35
CA ILE A 6 6.20 -20.22 29.52
C ILE A 6 5.56 -18.81 29.55
N PRO A 7 6.29 -17.76 29.96
CA PRO A 7 5.74 -16.42 30.17
C PRO A 7 5.57 -15.65 28.86
N THR A 8 4.59 -16.04 28.05
CA THR A 8 4.32 -15.40 26.76
C THR A 8 3.25 -14.31 26.85
N ALA A 9 3.25 -13.37 25.90
CA ALA A 9 2.19 -12.39 25.71
C ALA A 9 1.92 -12.10 24.23
N ILE A 10 0.89 -11.30 23.98
CA ILE A 10 0.50 -10.85 22.64
C ILE A 10 0.72 -9.35 22.60
N ASP A 11 1.54 -8.91 21.66
CA ASP A 11 1.73 -7.51 21.34
C ASP A 11 1.03 -7.20 20.01
N ARG A 12 0.62 -5.95 19.84
CA ARG A 12 -0.09 -5.50 18.64
C ARG A 12 0.15 -4.04 18.34
N TYR A 13 0.08 -3.68 17.07
CA TYR A 13 -0.29 -2.31 16.68
C TYR A 13 -1.74 -2.31 16.19
N ILE A 14 -2.44 -1.20 16.44
CA ILE A 14 -3.90 -1.10 16.23
C ILE A 14 -4.24 -0.75 14.80
N HIS A 15 -3.41 0.08 14.17
CA HIS A 15 -3.51 0.40 12.76
C HIS A 15 -2.11 0.60 12.23
N SER A 16 -1.77 -0.07 11.14
CA SER A 16 -0.47 0.11 10.53
C SER A 16 -0.40 1.47 9.86
N THR A 17 0.79 2.04 9.91
CA THR A 17 1.10 3.37 9.38
C THR A 17 1.48 3.33 7.90
N VAL A 18 1.56 2.12 7.34
CA VAL A 18 1.98 1.82 5.96
C VAL A 18 0.91 1.00 5.25
N TYR A 19 0.61 -0.17 5.81
CA TYR A 19 -0.42 -1.12 5.41
C TYR A 19 -1.74 -0.81 6.12
N GLN A 20 -2.88 -1.02 5.46
CA GLN A 20 -4.16 -0.87 6.13
C GLN A 20 -4.36 -2.03 7.12
N GLY A 21 -4.92 -1.73 8.31
CA GLY A 21 -5.33 -2.75 9.29
C GLY A 21 -4.37 -2.94 10.48
N SER A 22 -4.72 -3.87 11.36
CA SER A 22 -3.98 -4.17 12.60
C SER A 22 -3.09 -5.40 12.45
N HIS A 23 -2.09 -5.57 13.31
CA HIS A 23 -1.28 -6.79 13.35
C HIS A 23 -0.96 -7.17 14.79
N THR A 24 -0.85 -8.47 15.05
CA THR A 24 -0.54 -9.06 16.35
C THR A 24 0.60 -10.06 16.18
N TRP A 25 1.45 -10.14 17.20
CA TRP A 25 2.53 -11.13 17.26
C TRP A 25 2.73 -11.60 18.70
N ASN A 26 3.46 -12.71 18.84
CA ASN A 26 3.76 -13.27 20.14
C ASN A 26 5.06 -12.69 20.67
N VAL A 27 5.13 -12.54 21.99
CA VAL A 27 6.35 -12.22 22.72
C VAL A 27 6.57 -13.21 23.85
N VAL A 28 7.82 -13.47 24.22
CA VAL A 28 8.18 -14.26 25.41
C VAL A 28 9.03 -13.41 26.34
N ARG A 29 8.72 -13.43 27.64
CA ARG A 29 9.51 -12.75 28.65
C ARG A 29 10.75 -13.57 28.96
N ASP A 30 11.93 -12.97 28.79
CA ASP A 30 13.19 -13.60 29.14
C ASP A 30 13.49 -13.51 30.65
N THR A 31 14.63 -14.07 31.05
CA THR A 31 15.08 -14.10 32.45
C THR A 31 15.48 -12.72 32.99
N THR A 32 15.72 -11.72 32.13
CA THR A 32 15.97 -10.33 32.52
C THR A 32 14.69 -9.50 32.59
N GLY A 33 13.56 -10.08 32.18
CA GLY A 33 12.26 -9.44 32.16
C GLY A 33 11.93 -8.68 30.87
N HIS A 34 12.82 -8.74 29.88
CA HIS A 34 12.59 -8.19 28.54
C HIS A 34 11.65 -9.12 27.77
N PHE A 35 10.82 -8.54 26.90
CA PHE A 35 9.88 -9.30 26.11
C PHE A 35 10.36 -9.36 24.67
N LEU A 36 10.73 -10.57 24.25
CA LEU A 36 11.33 -10.85 22.97
C LEU A 36 10.23 -11.27 21.97
N PRO A 37 10.03 -10.55 20.86
CA PRO A 37 9.12 -10.96 19.82
C PRO A 37 9.61 -12.24 19.16
N PHE A 38 8.65 -13.08 18.76
CA PHE A 38 8.92 -14.24 17.95
C PHE A 38 7.74 -14.58 17.06
N TRP A 39 8.05 -15.19 15.94
CA TRP A 39 7.07 -15.76 15.05
C TRP A 39 7.49 -17.19 14.75
N TYR A 40 6.76 -18.14 15.33
CA TYR A 40 7.16 -19.56 15.33
C TYR A 40 7.42 -20.17 13.94
N THR A 41 6.92 -19.56 12.86
CA THR A 41 7.15 -19.98 11.47
C THR A 41 8.25 -19.21 10.75
N VAL A 42 8.77 -18.12 11.31
CA VAL A 42 9.67 -17.18 10.62
C VAL A 42 10.96 -16.92 11.40
N PHE A 43 10.86 -16.60 12.69
CA PHE A 43 12.02 -16.34 13.53
C PHE A 43 11.77 -16.69 15.00
N GLU A 44 12.79 -17.26 15.61
CA GLU A 44 12.82 -17.59 17.04
C GLU A 44 13.01 -16.34 17.91
N ALA A 45 12.62 -16.44 19.18
CA ALA A 45 12.86 -15.39 20.16
C ALA A 45 14.37 -15.22 20.37
N SER A 46 14.89 -14.01 20.15
CA SER A 46 16.29 -13.67 20.36
C SER A 46 16.43 -12.35 21.09
N ARG A 47 17.47 -12.23 21.94
CA ARG A 47 17.87 -10.98 22.58
C ARG A 47 18.36 -9.92 21.58
N ASP A 48 18.70 -10.34 20.36
CA ASP A 48 19.02 -9.45 19.24
C ASP A 48 17.76 -8.79 18.62
N MET A 49 16.59 -8.94 19.26
CA MET A 49 15.31 -8.27 18.95
C MET A 49 14.99 -8.23 17.45
N LYS A 50 14.87 -9.42 16.84
CA LYS A 50 14.38 -9.55 15.47
C LYS A 50 12.94 -9.04 15.37
N ASP A 51 12.65 -8.25 14.34
CA ASP A 51 11.29 -7.86 14.01
C ASP A 51 10.96 -8.14 12.53
N ASP A 52 9.69 -7.97 12.18
CA ASP A 52 9.19 -8.20 10.83
C ASP A 52 9.38 -6.99 9.89
N GLY A 53 10.15 -5.98 10.32
CA GLY A 53 10.37 -4.73 9.60
C GLY A 53 9.15 -3.81 9.46
N ARG A 54 7.98 -4.18 10.01
CA ARG A 54 6.78 -3.35 9.89
C ARG A 54 6.87 -2.16 10.84
N ARG A 55 6.49 -0.98 10.33
CA ARG A 55 6.25 0.21 11.16
C ARG A 55 5.00 -0.02 12.00
N LYS A 56 5.11 0.31 13.28
CA LYS A 56 4.16 -0.04 14.34
C LYS A 56 3.37 1.19 14.81
N GLY A 57 3.98 2.37 14.80
CA GLY A 57 3.42 3.61 15.35
C GLY A 57 3.41 3.57 16.88
N LYS A 58 2.57 2.71 17.45
CA LYS A 58 2.46 2.39 18.88
C LYS A 58 2.21 0.91 19.06
N VAL A 59 2.83 0.31 20.08
CA VAL A 59 2.66 -1.11 20.40
C VAL A 59 1.97 -1.29 21.74
N TYR A 60 0.91 -2.08 21.75
CA TYR A 60 0.13 -2.43 22.93
C TYR A 60 0.26 -3.92 23.24
N ARG A 61 0.49 -4.24 24.51
CA ARG A 61 0.52 -5.63 25.01
C ARG A 61 -0.78 -5.98 25.72
N SER A 62 -1.30 -7.17 25.46
CA SER A 62 -2.43 -7.73 26.19
C SER A 62 -2.00 -8.43 27.49
N PHE A 63 -2.67 -8.09 28.58
CA PHE A 63 -2.51 -8.63 29.93
C PHE A 63 -3.79 -9.34 30.38
N PHE A 64 -3.68 -10.16 31.43
CA PHE A 64 -4.85 -10.75 32.09
C PHE A 64 -5.39 -9.88 33.22
N GLY A 65 -4.51 -9.16 33.92
CA GLY A 65 -4.88 -8.23 34.97
C GLY A 65 -5.16 -6.83 34.42
N ILE A 66 -6.04 -6.11 35.12
CA ILE A 66 -6.28 -4.69 34.87
C ILE A 66 -4.98 -3.92 35.03
N GLN A 67 -4.73 -2.99 34.10
CA GLN A 67 -3.61 -2.07 34.16
C GLN A 67 -4.05 -0.76 34.83
N ASN A 68 -3.29 -0.27 35.81
CA ASN A 68 -3.71 0.79 36.74
C ASN A 68 -3.75 2.21 36.14
N HIS A 69 -3.65 2.36 34.82
CA HIS A 69 -3.61 3.65 34.13
C HIS A 69 -4.93 4.02 33.42
N TYR A 70 -6.04 3.34 33.74
CA TYR A 70 -7.38 3.65 33.23
C TYR A 70 -8.32 4.08 34.35
N THR A 71 -9.10 5.13 34.10
CA THR A 71 -10.18 5.56 34.99
C THR A 71 -11.51 4.92 34.60
N ALA A 72 -12.42 4.71 35.57
CA ALA A 72 -13.75 4.17 35.31
C ALA A 72 -14.55 5.02 34.30
N ASN A 73 -14.37 6.34 34.34
CA ASN A 73 -15.00 7.29 33.42
C ASN A 73 -14.53 7.07 31.97
N GLU A 74 -13.24 6.81 31.75
CA GLU A 74 -12.73 6.53 30.40
C GLU A 74 -13.32 5.25 29.82
N ILE A 75 -13.39 4.18 30.63
CA ILE A 75 -13.93 2.88 30.20
C ILE A 75 -15.39 3.02 29.71
N GLN A 76 -16.18 3.88 30.35
CA GLN A 76 -17.60 4.08 30.03
C GLN A 76 -17.84 5.13 28.92
N ASN A 77 -16.93 6.06 28.70
CA ASN A 77 -17.10 7.14 27.73
C ASN A 77 -16.97 6.63 26.28
N LYS A 78 -18.08 6.32 25.62
CA LYS A 78 -18.11 5.83 24.24
C LYS A 78 -17.53 6.77 23.18
N ALA A 79 -17.35 8.05 23.50
CA ALA A 79 -16.69 9.01 22.61
C ALA A 79 -15.16 8.77 22.53
N ILE A 80 -14.60 8.05 23.51
CA ILE A 80 -13.20 7.64 23.52
C ILE A 80 -13.04 6.34 22.68
N PRO A 81 -12.04 6.28 21.77
CA PRO A 81 -11.72 5.07 21.01
C PRO A 81 -11.59 3.83 21.89
N THR A 82 -12.07 2.68 21.40
CA THR A 82 -12.05 1.39 22.13
C THR A 82 -10.68 1.03 22.68
N LEU A 83 -9.61 1.36 21.94
CA LEU A 83 -8.22 1.19 22.37
C LEU A 83 -7.98 1.75 23.78
N PHE A 84 -8.50 2.94 24.06
CA PHE A 84 -8.24 3.65 25.31
C PHE A 84 -9.25 3.32 26.42
N ARG A 85 -10.16 2.38 26.16
CA ARG A 85 -11.17 1.88 27.10
C ARG A 85 -10.92 0.44 27.55
N ASP A 86 -9.93 -0.23 26.96
CA ASP A 86 -9.57 -1.60 27.31
C ASP A 86 -8.59 -1.60 28.50
N PRO A 87 -9.01 -2.02 29.70
CA PRO A 87 -8.15 -2.02 30.88
C PRO A 87 -7.10 -3.13 30.86
N PHE A 88 -7.17 -4.06 29.90
CA PHE A 88 -6.29 -5.23 29.80
C PHE A 88 -5.14 -5.03 28.82
N ILE A 89 -4.88 -3.78 28.40
CA ILE A 89 -3.75 -3.47 27.55
C ILE A 89 -2.84 -2.40 28.16
N LYS A 90 -1.58 -2.39 27.74
CA LYS A 90 -0.60 -1.37 28.09
C LYS A 90 0.23 -1.00 26.89
N ASP A 91 0.55 0.28 26.76
CA ASP A 91 1.57 0.74 25.83
C ASP A 91 2.95 0.18 26.24
N VAL A 92 3.58 -0.54 25.32
CA VAL A 92 4.90 -1.17 25.47
C VAL A 92 5.85 -0.74 24.35
N SER A 93 5.57 0.40 23.72
CA SER A 93 6.31 0.96 22.59
C SER A 93 7.82 1.09 22.86
N ALA A 94 8.21 1.43 24.10
CA ALA A 94 9.60 1.48 24.55
C ALA A 94 10.38 0.15 24.42
N ASN A 95 9.69 -0.99 24.32
CA ASN A 95 10.34 -2.28 24.07
C ASN A 95 10.80 -2.46 22.61
N TYR A 96 10.30 -1.64 21.68
CA TYR A 96 10.54 -1.80 20.24
C TYR A 96 11.40 -0.68 19.66
N PHE A 97 11.28 0.52 20.21
CA PHE A 97 12.08 1.67 19.81
C PHE A 97 12.38 2.54 21.04
N TRP A 98 13.41 3.38 20.93
CA TRP A 98 13.98 4.16 22.03
C TRP A 98 12.97 5.12 22.68
N GLU A 99 13.13 5.32 24.00
CA GLU A 99 12.30 6.24 24.76
C GLU A 99 12.46 7.68 24.30
N ASN A 100 11.34 8.34 24.04
CA ASN A 100 11.33 9.73 23.58
C ASN A 100 10.06 10.46 24.05
N ASN A 101 10.13 11.79 24.06
CA ASN A 101 9.03 12.66 24.44
C ASN A 101 8.80 13.70 23.35
N VAL A 102 7.60 13.74 22.81
CA VAL A 102 7.19 14.70 21.78
C VAL A 102 6.12 15.60 22.35
N GLN A 103 6.45 16.89 22.47
CA GLN A 103 5.56 17.92 22.99
C GLN A 103 4.86 18.63 21.83
N ILE A 104 3.53 18.63 21.84
CA ILE A 104 2.70 19.20 20.80
C ILE A 104 1.84 20.30 21.43
N PRO A 105 1.96 21.56 20.98
CA PRO A 105 1.06 22.62 21.39
C PRO A 105 -0.37 22.32 20.94
N ILE A 106 -1.32 22.48 21.86
CA ILE A 106 -2.75 22.30 21.63
C ILE A 106 -3.41 23.68 21.77
N GLN A 107 -4.00 24.16 20.69
CA GLN A 107 -4.67 25.46 20.64
C GLN A 107 -6.10 25.36 21.17
N SER A 108 -6.76 24.23 20.92
CA SER A 108 -8.08 23.95 21.43
C SER A 108 -8.11 23.79 22.94
N GLU A 109 -9.08 24.42 23.62
CA GLU A 109 -9.34 24.14 25.03
C GLU A 109 -9.88 22.70 25.19
N CYS A 110 -9.03 21.79 25.69
CA CYS A 110 -9.39 20.41 25.97
C CYS A 110 -8.44 19.80 27.01
N ASP A 111 -8.93 18.80 27.75
CA ASP A 111 -8.13 18.09 28.76
C ASP A 111 -7.39 16.88 28.17
N LEU A 112 -7.84 16.38 27.02
CA LEU A 112 -7.36 15.14 26.41
C LEU A 112 -7.02 15.35 24.94
N ALA A 113 -5.75 15.12 24.61
CA ALA A 113 -5.27 15.05 23.25
C ALA A 113 -5.01 13.61 22.84
N MET A 114 -5.13 13.34 21.55
CA MET A 114 -4.88 12.05 20.92
C MET A 114 -3.89 12.21 19.77
N LEU A 115 -3.22 11.11 19.42
CA LEU A 115 -2.35 11.05 18.26
C LEU A 115 -2.90 10.04 17.25
N GLY A 116 -3.12 10.50 16.03
CA GLY A 116 -3.74 9.72 14.96
C GLY A 116 -2.78 9.29 13.86
N VAL A 117 -3.10 8.17 13.22
CA VAL A 117 -2.49 7.73 11.96
C VAL A 117 -3.54 7.61 10.87
N PHE A 118 -3.11 7.71 9.62
CA PHE A 118 -4.03 7.77 8.49
C PHE A 118 -4.77 6.45 8.27
N SER A 119 -6.04 6.57 7.89
CA SER A 119 -6.84 5.51 7.29
C SER A 119 -7.79 6.15 6.27
N PRO A 120 -8.20 5.45 5.18
CA PRO A 120 -9.19 5.96 4.23
C PRO A 120 -10.56 6.28 4.86
N LYS A 121 -10.79 5.82 6.10
CA LYS A 121 -12.00 6.10 6.89
C LYS A 121 -11.85 7.31 7.82
N GLY A 122 -10.69 7.98 7.84
CA GLY A 122 -10.34 9.07 8.74
C GLY A 122 -9.16 8.74 9.65
N TRP A 123 -8.71 9.72 10.44
CA TRP A 123 -7.60 9.54 11.37
C TRP A 123 -7.97 8.56 12.50
N ILE A 124 -7.18 7.51 12.67
CA ILE A 124 -7.35 6.53 13.76
C ILE A 124 -6.44 6.92 14.90
N ALA A 125 -7.01 7.27 16.05
CA ALA A 125 -6.25 7.55 17.26
C ALA A 125 -5.57 6.27 17.78
N ILE A 126 -4.25 6.35 17.97
CA ILE A 126 -3.38 5.27 18.43
C ILE A 126 -2.59 5.60 19.69
N ASP A 127 -2.64 6.85 20.16
CA ASP A 127 -2.14 7.24 21.47
C ASP A 127 -3.00 8.36 22.08
N LYS A 128 -2.92 8.56 23.39
CA LYS A 128 -3.59 9.65 24.11
C LYS A 128 -2.74 10.18 25.26
N THR A 129 -2.94 11.45 25.61
CA THR A 129 -2.28 12.08 26.76
C THR A 129 -3.13 13.24 27.30
N ILE A 130 -2.89 13.59 28.56
CA ILE A 130 -3.53 14.76 29.19
C ILE A 130 -2.85 16.02 28.66
N VAL A 131 -3.64 17.06 28.42
CA VAL A 131 -3.13 18.38 28.03
C VAL A 131 -2.83 19.19 29.30
N GLU A 132 -1.58 19.59 29.46
CA GLU A 132 -1.15 20.41 30.59
C GLU A 132 -0.67 21.77 30.08
N LYS A 133 -1.30 22.85 30.54
CA LYS A 133 -0.97 24.24 30.15
C LYS A 133 -0.92 24.43 28.61
N GLY A 134 -1.84 23.79 27.89
CA GLY A 134 -1.93 23.86 26.43
C GLY A 134 -0.90 23.00 25.69
N VAL A 135 -0.25 22.04 26.35
CA VAL A 135 0.73 21.14 25.72
C VAL A 135 0.37 19.69 25.99
N ALA A 136 0.34 18.88 24.92
CA ALA A 136 0.22 17.43 24.98
C ALA A 136 1.61 16.79 24.86
N THR A 137 1.99 15.92 25.80
CA THR A 137 3.26 15.17 25.73
C THR A 137 2.97 13.71 25.40
N PHE A 138 3.41 13.27 24.22
CA PHE A 138 3.36 11.88 23.79
C PHE A 138 4.70 11.20 24.01
N HIS A 139 4.66 9.98 24.54
CA HIS A 139 5.85 9.21 24.88
C HIS A 139 6.07 8.08 23.89
N ASN A 140 7.34 7.75 23.62
CA ASN A 140 7.72 6.59 22.82
C ASN A 140 7.00 6.61 21.47
N LEU A 141 7.32 7.58 20.62
CA LEU A 141 6.85 7.61 19.23
C LEU A 141 7.88 6.95 18.33
N GLU A 142 7.41 6.10 17.43
CA GLU A 142 8.26 5.60 16.35
C GLU A 142 8.55 6.74 15.35
N THR A 143 9.81 6.88 14.96
CA THR A 143 10.26 7.93 14.03
C THR A 143 9.78 7.67 12.61
N ASN A 144 9.74 8.72 11.79
CA ASN A 144 9.50 8.66 10.34
C ASN A 144 8.07 8.21 9.97
N ILE A 145 7.11 8.44 10.88
CA ILE A 145 5.70 8.19 10.68
C ILE A 145 4.95 9.51 10.58
N VAL A 146 3.96 9.57 9.70
CA VAL A 146 3.02 10.68 9.63
C VAL A 146 1.98 10.51 10.73
N PHE A 147 2.01 11.42 11.71
CA PHE A 147 1.02 11.53 12.76
C PHE A 147 0.16 12.78 12.57
N GLN A 148 -1.08 12.73 13.04
CA GLN A 148 -1.98 13.88 13.14
C GLN A 148 -2.34 14.07 14.61
N PRO A 149 -2.09 15.24 15.24
CA PRO A 149 -2.67 15.53 16.55
C PRO A 149 -4.18 15.65 16.42
N LEU A 150 -4.90 15.15 17.42
CA LEU A 150 -6.34 15.05 17.45
C LEU A 150 -6.88 15.51 18.81
N VAL A 151 -8.08 16.07 18.83
CA VAL A 151 -8.80 16.43 20.05
C VAL A 151 -10.21 15.87 20.04
N LEU A 152 -10.75 15.58 21.22
CA LEU A 152 -12.15 15.19 21.37
C LEU A 152 -13.00 16.43 21.68
N GLN A 153 -13.82 16.86 20.73
CA GLN A 153 -14.74 17.99 20.90
C GLN A 153 -16.17 17.54 20.59
N LYS A 154 -17.11 17.85 21.49
CA LYS A 154 -18.54 17.51 21.33
C LYS A 154 -18.80 16.04 20.97
N GLY A 155 -17.98 15.13 21.51
CA GLY A 155 -18.11 13.68 21.28
C GLY A 155 -17.50 13.18 19.96
N HIS A 156 -16.85 14.05 19.19
CA HIS A 156 -16.23 13.72 17.91
C HIS A 156 -14.73 14.04 17.91
N ILE A 157 -13.97 13.26 17.15
CA ILE A 157 -12.51 13.40 17.03
C ILE A 157 -12.23 14.35 15.86
N HIS A 158 -11.48 15.41 16.13
CA HIS A 158 -11.12 16.42 15.15
C HIS A 158 -9.61 16.60 15.04
N PRO A 159 -9.07 16.92 13.84
CA PRO A 159 -7.70 17.38 13.67
C PRO A 159 -7.39 18.61 14.54
N GLU A 160 -6.24 18.58 15.20
CA GLU A 160 -5.66 19.68 15.94
C GLU A 160 -4.29 20.00 15.35
N GLY A 161 -4.15 21.19 14.77
CA GLY A 161 -2.96 21.56 14.02
C GLY A 161 -2.72 20.69 12.79
N PHE A 162 -1.49 20.76 12.29
CA PHE A 162 -1.06 20.07 11.06
C PHE A 162 -0.49 18.68 11.34
N PRO A 163 -0.61 17.72 10.40
CA PRO A 163 0.13 16.48 10.47
C PRO A 163 1.64 16.73 10.48
N PHE A 164 2.37 15.82 11.10
CA PHE A 164 3.82 15.94 11.23
C PHE A 164 4.53 14.60 11.16
N VAL A 165 5.84 14.67 10.95
CA VAL A 165 6.79 13.56 11.07
C VAL A 165 7.80 13.91 12.14
N TYR A 166 8.14 12.94 12.99
CA TYR A 166 9.22 13.06 13.97
C TYR A 166 10.43 12.23 13.52
N ASP A 167 11.62 12.83 13.45
CA ASP A 167 12.87 12.13 13.04
C ASP A 167 13.71 11.61 14.22
N GLY A 168 13.23 11.83 15.44
CA GLY A 168 13.96 11.57 16.68
C GLY A 168 14.68 12.77 17.29
N LYS A 169 14.66 13.91 16.61
CA LYS A 169 15.24 15.18 17.09
C LYS A 169 14.24 16.32 16.98
N LYS A 170 13.55 16.46 15.85
CA LYS A 170 12.57 17.51 15.61
C LYS A 170 11.35 17.02 14.83
N MET A 171 10.28 17.82 14.91
CA MET A 171 9.05 17.61 14.15
C MET A 171 9.09 18.41 12.86
N TYR A 172 8.57 17.82 11.79
CA TYR A 172 8.40 18.45 10.47
C TYR A 172 6.92 18.40 10.12
N TYR A 173 6.32 19.56 9.95
CA TYR A 173 4.88 19.69 9.72
C TYR A 173 4.57 19.77 8.23
N PHE A 174 3.46 19.16 7.84
CA PHE A 174 2.87 19.32 6.51
C PHE A 174 1.95 20.54 6.51
N ILE A 175 2.51 21.72 6.25
CA ILE A 175 1.78 22.98 6.23
C ILE A 175 1.55 23.38 4.76
N PRO A 176 0.29 23.46 4.29
CA PRO A 176 -0.01 23.92 2.94
C PRO A 176 0.32 25.41 2.80
N ASP A 177 1.28 25.74 1.93
CA ASP A 177 1.48 27.11 1.45
C ASP A 177 0.48 27.41 0.33
N THR A 178 -0.62 28.06 0.68
CA THR A 178 -1.68 28.43 -0.26
C THR A 178 -1.33 29.64 -1.13
N THR A 179 -0.13 30.22 -0.99
CA THR A 179 0.38 31.25 -1.90
C THR A 179 1.22 30.65 -3.04
N GLN A 180 1.76 29.44 -2.85
CA GLN A 180 2.59 28.73 -3.82
C GLN A 180 1.93 27.44 -4.29
N TRP A 181 1.62 27.38 -5.58
CA TRP A 181 0.93 26.24 -6.18
C TRP A 181 1.72 25.65 -7.33
N ASP A 182 1.80 24.32 -7.37
CA ASP A 182 2.44 23.57 -8.44
C ASP A 182 1.43 22.62 -9.10
N THR A 183 1.54 22.44 -10.41
CA THR A 183 0.89 21.33 -11.10
C THR A 183 1.78 20.10 -11.01
N VAL A 184 1.21 19.00 -10.52
CA VAL A 184 1.94 17.76 -10.21
C VAL A 184 1.26 16.53 -10.83
N PRO A 185 2.04 15.56 -11.33
CA PRO A 185 1.50 14.28 -11.79
C PRO A 185 1.26 13.35 -10.60
N ILE A 186 0.09 12.70 -10.57
CA ILE A 186 -0.24 11.61 -9.64
C ILE A 186 -0.47 10.34 -10.45
N THR A 187 0.27 9.28 -10.12
CA THR A 187 0.22 8.01 -10.86
C THR A 187 -0.31 6.86 -10.03
N ARG A 188 -0.41 7.02 -8.70
CA ARG A 188 -0.87 5.96 -7.78
C ARG A 188 -1.68 6.52 -6.61
N LYS A 189 -2.60 5.70 -6.08
CA LYS A 189 -3.34 5.97 -4.84
C LYS A 189 -2.79 5.25 -3.61
N PHE A 190 -1.93 4.25 -3.83
CA PHE A 190 -1.26 3.48 -2.78
C PHE A 190 0.21 3.23 -3.17
N PRO A 191 1.13 3.14 -2.21
CA PRO A 191 2.54 2.93 -2.49
C PRO A 191 2.85 1.69 -3.34
N LEU A 192 3.84 1.82 -4.25
CA LEU A 192 4.39 0.68 -4.97
C LEU A 192 5.45 0.00 -4.10
N GLN A 193 5.13 -1.16 -3.54
CA GLN A 193 6.02 -1.88 -2.64
C GLN A 193 7.15 -2.60 -3.40
N PRO A 194 8.35 -2.78 -2.82
CA PRO A 194 9.47 -3.47 -3.48
C PRO A 194 9.14 -4.88 -3.99
N TYR A 195 8.38 -5.67 -3.22
CA TYR A 195 7.97 -7.01 -3.66
C TYR A 195 7.07 -6.96 -4.89
N LEU A 196 6.24 -5.93 -5.02
CA LEU A 196 5.33 -5.76 -6.16
C LEU A 196 6.09 -5.31 -7.40
N ILE A 197 7.11 -4.47 -7.23
CA ILE A 197 8.07 -4.16 -8.30
C ILE A 197 8.67 -5.46 -8.83
N ASN A 198 9.10 -6.36 -7.93
CA ASN A 198 9.62 -7.67 -8.33
C ASN A 198 8.58 -8.49 -9.08
N TYR A 199 7.36 -8.67 -8.57
CA TYR A 199 6.31 -9.42 -9.27
C TYR A 199 5.98 -8.88 -10.66
N MET A 200 5.92 -7.56 -10.81
CA MET A 200 5.67 -6.93 -12.12
C MET A 200 6.79 -7.17 -13.14
N ASN A 201 8.01 -7.45 -12.69
CA ASN A 201 9.22 -7.37 -13.52
C ASN A 201 9.93 -8.73 -13.69
N GLN A 202 10.10 -9.49 -12.60
CA GLN A 202 11.04 -10.60 -12.45
C GLN A 202 10.92 -11.72 -13.51
N ASN A 203 9.72 -11.93 -14.04
CA ASN A 203 9.38 -13.01 -14.96
C ASN A 203 8.88 -12.49 -16.33
N LEU A 204 8.69 -11.18 -16.45
CA LEU A 204 8.14 -10.58 -17.66
C LEU A 204 9.20 -9.89 -18.52
N HIS A 205 10.41 -9.63 -18.04
CA HIS A 205 11.49 -9.00 -18.83
C HIS A 205 11.92 -9.85 -20.03
N GLY A 206 11.74 -9.33 -21.24
CA GLY A 206 12.10 -10.03 -22.48
C GLY A 206 11.17 -11.19 -22.84
N ALA A 207 9.96 -11.23 -22.27
CA ALA A 207 8.90 -12.12 -22.72
C ALA A 207 8.49 -11.77 -24.15
N ILE A 208 8.16 -12.78 -24.93
CA ILE A 208 7.85 -12.62 -26.36
C ILE A 208 6.40 -13.02 -26.60
N ILE A 209 5.66 -12.15 -27.27
CA ILE A 209 4.33 -12.42 -27.80
C ILE A 209 4.46 -12.46 -29.32
N GLU A 210 4.08 -13.57 -29.93
CA GLU A 210 4.18 -13.79 -31.38
C GLU A 210 2.90 -14.39 -31.96
N GLY A 211 2.66 -14.14 -33.24
CA GLY A 211 1.50 -14.66 -33.99
C GLY A 211 1.92 -15.51 -35.18
N ASP A 212 1.15 -16.56 -35.49
CA ASP A 212 1.31 -17.38 -36.69
C ASP A 212 -0.06 -17.89 -37.17
N LYS A 213 -0.14 -18.28 -38.45
CA LYS A 213 -1.29 -18.97 -39.03
C LYS A 213 -1.30 -20.47 -38.68
N ASP A 214 -0.12 -21.05 -38.44
CA ASP A 214 0.06 -22.46 -38.07
C ASP A 214 0.39 -22.58 -36.57
N ILE A 215 -0.28 -23.50 -35.88
CA ILE A 215 -0.06 -23.80 -34.46
C ILE A 215 1.36 -24.31 -34.16
N ALA A 216 2.09 -24.77 -35.17
CA ALA A 216 3.49 -25.14 -35.05
C ALA A 216 4.44 -23.91 -34.94
N PHE A 217 3.97 -22.69 -35.23
CA PHE A 217 4.74 -21.45 -35.21
C PHE A 217 6.05 -21.52 -36.03
N LYS A 218 5.97 -22.04 -37.26
CA LYS A 218 7.14 -22.22 -38.15
C LYS A 218 7.61 -20.89 -38.77
N HIS A 219 6.70 -19.94 -38.94
CA HIS A 219 6.94 -18.64 -39.58
C HIS A 219 6.36 -17.52 -38.72
N SER A 220 6.59 -17.60 -37.41
CA SER A 220 5.99 -16.69 -36.46
C SER A 220 6.47 -15.26 -36.66
N THR A 221 5.55 -14.32 -36.47
CA THR A 221 5.82 -12.89 -36.45
C THR A 221 5.81 -12.41 -35.01
N THR A 222 6.90 -11.78 -34.56
CA THR A 222 6.95 -11.17 -33.23
C THR A 222 6.03 -9.95 -33.19
N LEU A 223 5.10 -9.93 -32.24
CA LEU A 223 4.18 -8.82 -32.02
C LEU A 223 4.72 -7.88 -30.94
N VAL A 224 5.20 -8.44 -29.82
CA VAL A 224 5.73 -7.67 -28.69
C VAL A 224 6.93 -8.40 -28.09
N ILE A 225 7.95 -7.62 -27.75
CA ILE A 225 8.97 -8.00 -26.78
C ILE A 225 8.81 -7.05 -25.61
N THR A 226 8.55 -7.58 -24.42
CA THR A 226 8.40 -6.76 -23.22
C THR A 226 9.75 -6.14 -22.81
N PRO A 227 9.75 -4.91 -22.28
CA PRO A 227 10.98 -4.21 -21.95
C PRO A 227 11.69 -4.80 -20.72
N ASP A 228 12.96 -4.45 -20.56
CA ASP A 228 13.79 -4.79 -19.40
C ASP A 228 13.30 -4.16 -18.09
N THR A 229 12.42 -3.17 -18.15
CA THR A 229 11.82 -2.57 -16.95
C THR A 229 10.41 -2.12 -17.28
N ILE A 230 9.47 -2.58 -16.48
CA ILE A 230 8.04 -2.34 -16.64
C ILE A 230 7.65 -1.22 -15.67
N ILE A 231 7.26 -0.09 -16.25
CA ILE A 231 6.84 1.12 -15.55
C ILE A 231 5.33 1.29 -15.76
N GLY A 232 4.54 1.00 -14.74
CA GLY A 232 3.07 0.99 -14.82
C GLY A 232 2.48 -0.41 -14.97
N ASN A 233 1.16 -0.54 -14.85
CA ASN A 233 0.46 -1.84 -14.93
C ASN A 233 -0.36 -2.03 -16.21
N ARG A 234 -0.35 -1.09 -17.15
CA ARG A 234 -1.09 -1.21 -18.41
C ARG A 234 -0.17 -0.80 -19.55
N HIS A 235 0.07 -1.75 -20.43
CA HIS A 235 0.90 -1.54 -21.60
C HIS A 235 0.08 -1.79 -22.85
N SER A 236 0.17 -0.85 -23.78
CA SER A 236 -0.46 -0.90 -25.08
C SER A 236 0.65 -0.76 -26.11
N VAL A 237 0.71 -1.72 -27.04
CA VAL A 237 1.68 -1.73 -28.14
C VAL A 237 0.88 -1.76 -29.44
N LEU A 238 0.81 -0.60 -30.10
CA LEU A 238 0.31 -0.49 -31.46
C LEU A 238 1.36 -1.07 -32.42
N LEU A 239 0.94 -2.02 -33.26
CA LEU A 239 1.81 -2.64 -34.24
C LEU A 239 1.99 -1.70 -35.44
N ASN A 240 3.24 -1.51 -35.88
CA ASN A 240 3.55 -0.67 -37.04
C ASN A 240 2.80 -1.12 -38.30
N ASN A 241 2.63 -2.44 -38.46
CA ASN A 241 1.80 -3.05 -39.48
C ASN A 241 0.93 -4.10 -38.80
N PRO A 242 -0.40 -4.08 -39.03
CA PRO A 242 -1.26 -5.12 -38.50
C PRO A 242 -0.83 -6.52 -38.97
N VAL A 243 -0.92 -7.51 -38.08
CA VAL A 243 -0.45 -8.88 -38.33
C VAL A 243 -1.63 -9.82 -38.41
N LYS A 244 -1.81 -10.47 -39.57
CA LYS A 244 -2.85 -11.47 -39.77
C LYS A 244 -2.38 -12.86 -39.35
N CYS A 245 -2.97 -13.39 -38.28
CA CYS A 245 -2.63 -14.71 -37.74
C CYS A 245 -3.85 -15.37 -37.07
N ARG A 246 -3.73 -16.65 -36.71
CA ARG A 246 -4.78 -17.42 -36.01
C ARG A 246 -4.34 -17.84 -34.61
N TYR A 247 -3.06 -18.12 -34.43
CA TYR A 247 -2.51 -18.58 -33.17
C TYR A 247 -1.58 -17.53 -32.59
N ILE A 248 -1.64 -17.37 -31.27
CA ILE A 248 -0.80 -16.44 -30.51
C ILE A 248 -0.03 -17.25 -29.49
N ARG A 249 1.26 -16.96 -29.34
CA ARG A 249 2.12 -17.62 -28.36
C ARG A 249 2.78 -16.59 -27.46
N LEU A 250 2.52 -16.73 -26.17
CA LEU A 250 3.25 -16.04 -25.11
C LEU A 250 4.38 -16.95 -24.63
N LYS A 251 5.63 -16.51 -24.78
CA LYS A 251 6.83 -17.22 -24.35
C LYS A 251 7.45 -16.55 -23.14
N ALA A 252 7.68 -17.34 -22.10
CA ALA A 252 8.51 -16.89 -20.99
C ALA A 252 9.95 -16.62 -21.44
N PRO A 253 10.64 -15.67 -20.81
CA PRO A 253 12.09 -15.53 -20.95
C PRO A 253 12.81 -16.82 -20.53
N LYS A 254 14.03 -17.03 -21.04
CA LYS A 254 14.82 -18.22 -20.71
C LYS A 254 15.05 -18.33 -19.21
N GLY A 255 14.71 -19.48 -18.62
CA GLY A 255 14.83 -19.77 -17.19
C GLY A 255 13.81 -19.08 -16.30
N LYS A 256 12.81 -18.40 -16.86
CA LYS A 256 11.75 -17.70 -16.12
C LYS A 256 10.40 -18.39 -16.26
N GLN A 257 9.51 -18.15 -15.30
CA GLN A 257 8.11 -18.58 -15.41
C GLN A 257 7.34 -17.59 -16.30
N ILE A 258 6.16 -18.00 -16.77
CA ILE A 258 5.16 -17.05 -17.25
C ILE A 258 4.53 -16.46 -16.00
N GLU A 259 4.52 -15.13 -15.89
CA GLU A 259 3.80 -14.38 -14.85
C GLU A 259 3.18 -13.14 -15.50
N LEU A 260 1.86 -13.16 -15.67
CA LEU A 260 1.12 -12.08 -16.32
C LEU A 260 -0.32 -12.05 -15.79
N ALA A 261 -0.89 -10.84 -15.64
CA ALA A 261 -2.29 -10.68 -15.27
C ALA A 261 -3.19 -10.90 -16.48
N GLU A 262 -3.02 -10.10 -17.53
CA GLU A 262 -3.88 -10.11 -18.71
C GLU A 262 -3.06 -9.91 -19.98
N LEU A 263 -3.46 -10.60 -21.05
CA LEU A 263 -3.06 -10.37 -22.43
C LEU A 263 -4.34 -10.20 -23.26
N SER A 264 -4.45 -9.09 -23.97
CA SER A 264 -5.60 -8.78 -24.82
C SER A 264 -5.14 -8.30 -26.19
N LEU A 265 -5.94 -8.57 -27.22
CA LEU A 265 -5.64 -8.22 -28.61
C LEU A 265 -6.78 -7.38 -29.18
N TYR A 266 -6.43 -6.42 -30.03
CA TYR A 266 -7.41 -5.56 -30.70
C TYR A 266 -7.11 -5.45 -32.19
N ASP A 267 -8.17 -5.32 -32.98
CA ASP A 267 -8.08 -5.08 -34.42
C ASP A 267 -7.89 -3.59 -34.74
N SER A 268 -7.80 -3.27 -36.03
CA SER A 268 -7.63 -1.90 -36.54
C SER A 268 -8.78 -0.94 -36.20
N ASN A 269 -9.94 -1.47 -35.76
CA ASN A 269 -11.10 -0.70 -35.29
C ASN A 269 -11.17 -0.61 -33.76
N ASN A 270 -10.09 -0.99 -33.06
CA ASN A 270 -10.02 -1.05 -31.59
C ASN A 270 -11.09 -2.01 -31.00
N GLN A 271 -11.50 -3.04 -31.74
CA GLN A 271 -12.39 -4.08 -31.24
C GLN A 271 -11.59 -5.19 -30.56
N TYR A 272 -12.03 -5.59 -29.37
CA TYR A 272 -11.42 -6.70 -28.62
C TYR A 272 -11.57 -8.02 -29.39
N ILE A 273 -10.48 -8.80 -29.45
CA ILE A 273 -10.42 -10.11 -30.10
C ILE A 273 -10.40 -11.19 -29.01
N PRO A 274 -11.46 -12.01 -28.87
CA PRO A 274 -11.48 -13.11 -27.91
C PRO A 274 -10.45 -14.19 -28.24
N MET A 275 -9.81 -14.71 -27.19
CA MET A 275 -8.81 -15.77 -27.28
C MET A 275 -9.26 -17.02 -26.52
N LYS A 276 -8.94 -18.21 -27.04
CA LYS A 276 -9.12 -19.48 -26.33
C LYS A 276 -7.77 -20.13 -26.05
N ILE A 277 -7.56 -20.64 -24.84
CA ILE A 277 -6.36 -21.40 -24.51
C ILE A 277 -6.36 -22.70 -25.31
N SER A 278 -5.34 -22.91 -26.13
CA SER A 278 -5.11 -24.12 -26.92
C SER A 278 -4.08 -25.03 -26.25
N HIS A 279 -2.98 -24.46 -25.76
CA HIS A 279 -1.93 -25.18 -25.03
C HIS A 279 -1.43 -24.32 -23.87
N SER A 280 -1.13 -24.95 -22.74
CA SER A 280 -0.63 -24.26 -21.55
C SER A 280 0.26 -25.17 -20.69
N PRO A 281 1.23 -24.61 -19.96
CA PRO A 281 1.93 -25.34 -18.92
C PRO A 281 1.03 -25.54 -17.70
N ASN A 282 1.47 -26.39 -16.77
CA ASN A 282 0.81 -26.51 -15.48
C ASN A 282 0.95 -25.21 -14.68
N PRO A 283 -0.06 -24.81 -13.89
CA PRO A 283 0.05 -23.67 -12.98
C PRO A 283 1.01 -23.99 -11.83
N LEU A 284 1.61 -22.95 -11.23
CA LEU A 284 2.54 -23.08 -10.10
C LEU A 284 1.94 -23.88 -8.94
N LEU A 285 0.68 -23.58 -8.60
CA LEU A 285 -0.14 -24.30 -7.62
C LEU A 285 -1.54 -24.57 -8.22
N PRO A 286 -2.24 -25.64 -7.79
CA PRO A 286 -3.59 -25.96 -8.24
C PRO A 286 -4.65 -25.08 -7.57
N LEU A 287 -4.46 -23.75 -7.61
CA LEU A 287 -5.33 -22.76 -7.00
C LEU A 287 -6.06 -21.95 -8.07
N ALA A 288 -7.26 -21.47 -7.74
CA ALA A 288 -8.07 -20.68 -8.68
C ALA A 288 -7.38 -19.39 -9.12
N GLU A 289 -6.55 -18.82 -8.25
CA GLU A 289 -5.73 -17.64 -8.52
C GLU A 289 -4.70 -17.83 -9.63
N TYR A 290 -4.27 -19.07 -9.94
CA TYR A 290 -3.25 -19.35 -10.96
C TYR A 290 -3.81 -20.09 -12.18
N LYS A 291 -5.11 -19.95 -12.48
CA LYS A 291 -5.69 -20.58 -13.68
C LYS A 291 -5.15 -19.90 -14.93
N VAL A 292 -4.76 -20.68 -15.94
CA VAL A 292 -4.26 -20.12 -17.21
C VAL A 292 -5.29 -19.25 -17.94
N THR A 293 -6.58 -19.50 -17.71
CA THR A 293 -7.66 -18.68 -18.26
C THR A 293 -7.64 -17.23 -17.75
N ASN A 294 -6.95 -16.96 -16.64
CA ASN A 294 -6.78 -15.62 -16.10
C ASN A 294 -6.02 -14.71 -17.08
N LEU A 295 -5.17 -15.26 -17.96
CA LEU A 295 -4.43 -14.49 -18.96
C LEU A 295 -5.31 -13.75 -19.98
N CYS A 296 -6.60 -14.05 -20.06
CA CYS A 296 -7.52 -13.43 -21.03
C CYS A 296 -8.95 -13.36 -20.49
N ASP A 297 -9.12 -13.18 -19.18
CA ASP A 297 -10.43 -13.08 -18.52
C ASP A 297 -10.92 -11.63 -18.36
N GLN A 298 -10.13 -10.66 -18.83
CA GLN A 298 -10.38 -9.21 -18.71
C GLN A 298 -10.42 -8.71 -17.26
N ASN A 299 -9.83 -9.45 -16.32
CA ASN A 299 -9.68 -9.05 -14.93
C ASN A 299 -8.21 -8.70 -14.62
N PRO A 300 -7.87 -7.42 -14.42
CA PRO A 300 -6.48 -7.00 -14.20
C PRO A 300 -5.88 -7.46 -12.87
N LEU A 301 -6.66 -8.07 -11.98
CA LEU A 301 -6.22 -8.60 -10.67
C LEU A 301 -6.08 -10.11 -10.63
N SER A 302 -6.66 -10.85 -11.58
CA SER A 302 -6.34 -12.26 -11.75
C SER A 302 -5.02 -12.36 -12.52
N TYR A 303 -4.29 -13.45 -12.31
CA TYR A 303 -3.03 -13.66 -13.01
C TYR A 303 -2.74 -15.14 -13.18
N PHE A 304 -1.73 -15.46 -13.97
CA PHE A 304 -1.24 -16.82 -14.14
C PHE A 304 0.24 -16.88 -13.80
N ILE A 305 0.65 -17.90 -13.04
CA ILE A 305 2.05 -18.25 -12.86
C ILE A 305 2.27 -19.69 -13.33
N SER A 306 3.18 -19.91 -14.29
CA SER A 306 3.51 -21.27 -14.74
C SER A 306 4.40 -21.99 -13.72
N LYS A 307 4.23 -23.30 -13.54
CA LYS A 307 5.15 -24.13 -12.76
C LYS A 307 6.50 -24.26 -13.47
N ASP A 308 6.46 -24.51 -14.78
CA ASP A 308 7.66 -24.75 -15.57
C ASP A 308 8.29 -23.42 -16.01
N THR A 309 9.63 -23.39 -16.08
CA THR A 309 10.40 -22.27 -16.62
C THR A 309 10.60 -22.39 -18.12
N SER A 310 10.82 -21.28 -18.83
CA SER A 310 10.92 -21.22 -20.30
C SER A 310 9.69 -21.80 -21.02
N ALA A 311 8.54 -21.75 -20.34
CA ALA A 311 7.28 -22.28 -20.83
C ALA A 311 6.62 -21.35 -21.85
N MET A 312 5.57 -21.84 -22.49
CA MET A 312 4.75 -21.08 -23.43
C MET A 312 3.26 -21.36 -23.25
N VAL A 313 2.43 -20.36 -23.47
CA VAL A 313 0.98 -20.50 -23.61
C VAL A 313 0.61 -20.20 -25.05
N VAL A 314 -0.24 -21.04 -25.66
CA VAL A 314 -0.75 -20.86 -27.01
C VAL A 314 -2.25 -20.58 -26.95
N PHE A 315 -2.66 -19.51 -27.61
CA PHE A 315 -4.04 -19.10 -27.78
C PHE A 315 -4.49 -19.36 -29.23
N ASP A 316 -5.73 -19.80 -29.43
CA ASP A 316 -6.40 -19.90 -30.73
C ASP A 316 -7.50 -18.82 -30.84
N LEU A 317 -7.44 -18.01 -31.89
CA LEU A 317 -8.43 -16.99 -32.22
C LEU A 317 -9.66 -17.59 -32.93
N GLY A 318 -9.62 -18.88 -33.27
CA GLY A 318 -10.65 -19.63 -33.99
C GLY A 318 -10.64 -19.44 -35.50
N LYS A 319 -10.10 -18.31 -35.98
CA LYS A 319 -9.91 -17.97 -37.39
C LYS A 319 -8.71 -17.04 -37.55
N GLU A 320 -8.25 -16.83 -38.79
CA GLU A 320 -7.28 -15.78 -39.07
C GLU A 320 -7.91 -14.40 -38.87
N ILE A 321 -7.32 -13.59 -37.99
CA ILE A 321 -7.74 -12.23 -37.67
C ILE A 321 -6.52 -11.31 -37.81
N GLU A 322 -6.76 -10.09 -38.27
CA GLU A 322 -5.75 -9.04 -38.32
C GLU A 322 -5.67 -8.32 -36.97
N ILE A 323 -4.49 -8.38 -36.34
CA ILE A 323 -4.22 -7.76 -35.03
C ILE A 323 -3.51 -6.44 -35.29
N ALA A 324 -4.02 -5.35 -34.71
CA ALA A 324 -3.39 -4.04 -34.79
C ALA A 324 -2.74 -3.62 -33.47
N GLU A 325 -3.23 -4.11 -32.33
CA GLU A 325 -2.73 -3.71 -31.01
C GLU A 325 -2.68 -4.90 -30.05
N VAL A 326 -1.62 -4.96 -29.26
CA VAL A 326 -1.46 -5.89 -28.15
C VAL A 326 -1.46 -5.12 -26.84
N LYS A 327 -2.35 -5.46 -25.92
CA LYS A 327 -2.35 -4.94 -24.55
C LYS A 327 -1.94 -6.04 -23.58
N TYR A 328 -1.13 -5.68 -22.59
CA TYR A 328 -0.77 -6.60 -21.53
C TYR A 328 -0.68 -5.88 -20.18
N ILE A 329 -0.98 -6.63 -19.13
CA ILE A 329 -1.01 -6.17 -17.75
C ILE A 329 -0.10 -7.11 -16.94
N PRO A 330 1.00 -6.63 -16.35
CA PRO A 330 1.81 -7.43 -15.43
C PRO A 330 1.00 -7.82 -14.19
N HIS A 331 1.44 -8.84 -13.45
CA HIS A 331 0.94 -9.10 -12.10
C HIS A 331 1.06 -7.83 -11.25
N ASN A 332 -0.06 -7.29 -10.75
CA ASN A 332 -0.14 -5.95 -10.15
C ASN A 332 -1.21 -5.88 -9.03
N ASP A 333 -1.36 -4.69 -8.43
CA ASP A 333 -2.28 -4.42 -7.30
C ASP A 333 -3.45 -3.48 -7.64
N GLU A 334 -3.60 -3.06 -8.89
CA GLU A 334 -4.58 -2.05 -9.35
C GLU A 334 -4.58 -0.72 -8.58
N ASN A 335 -3.45 -0.35 -7.94
CA ASN A 335 -3.31 0.91 -7.23
C ASN A 335 -2.70 2.04 -8.06
N PHE A 336 -2.37 1.79 -9.33
CA PHE A 336 -2.12 2.85 -10.30
C PHE A 336 -3.40 3.67 -10.54
N VAL A 337 -3.23 4.90 -11.03
CA VAL A 337 -4.34 5.67 -11.58
C VAL A 337 -4.81 4.95 -12.84
N ILE A 338 -6.11 4.69 -12.90
CA ILE A 338 -6.77 3.93 -13.97
C ILE A 338 -7.56 4.94 -14.82
N PRO A 339 -7.47 4.87 -16.16
CA PRO A 339 -8.32 5.68 -17.04
C PRO A 339 -9.81 5.51 -16.72
N ASP A 340 -10.58 6.57 -16.92
CA ASP A 340 -12.05 6.64 -16.75
C ASP A 340 -12.57 6.49 -15.31
N ASP A 341 -11.76 5.98 -14.37
CA ASP A 341 -12.09 6.00 -12.95
C ASP A 341 -12.20 7.46 -12.45
N LEU A 342 -13.15 7.71 -11.54
CA LEU A 342 -13.34 9.02 -10.92
C LEU A 342 -12.48 9.10 -9.65
N TYR A 343 -11.65 10.13 -9.56
CA TYR A 343 -10.82 10.39 -8.39
C TYR A 343 -11.15 11.74 -7.77
N GLU A 344 -10.92 11.86 -6.47
CA GLU A 344 -10.95 13.13 -5.76
C GLU A 344 -9.68 13.29 -4.95
N LEU A 345 -8.97 14.41 -5.14
CA LEU A 345 -7.76 14.71 -4.39
C LEU A 345 -8.09 15.61 -3.20
N TYR A 346 -7.59 15.24 -2.03
CA TYR A 346 -7.67 16.06 -0.83
C TYR A 346 -6.28 16.50 -0.39
N PHE A 347 -6.18 17.64 0.27
CA PHE A 347 -5.04 18.01 1.09
C PHE A 347 -5.47 18.26 2.54
N GLN A 348 -4.56 18.02 3.49
CA GLN A 348 -4.82 18.28 4.91
C GLN A 348 -4.55 19.77 5.20
N ASN A 349 -5.55 20.48 5.76
CA ASN A 349 -5.48 21.91 6.11
C ASN A 349 -5.65 22.21 7.61
N GLY A 350 -4.76 21.66 8.43
CA GLY A 350 -4.71 21.86 9.87
C GLY A 350 -6.02 21.46 10.55
N ASN A 351 -6.57 22.35 11.38
CA ASN A 351 -7.82 22.14 12.11
C ASN A 351 -9.05 22.02 11.19
N LYS A 352 -8.98 22.49 9.93
CA LYS A 352 -10.08 22.30 8.96
C LYS A 352 -10.17 20.86 8.45
N GLY A 353 -9.12 20.07 8.63
CA GLY A 353 -9.06 18.69 8.17
C GLY A 353 -8.86 18.57 6.66
N TRP A 354 -9.50 17.59 6.03
CA TRP A 354 -9.34 17.31 4.61
C TRP A 354 -10.15 18.29 3.76
N GLU A 355 -9.48 19.05 2.89
CA GLU A 355 -10.10 19.92 1.90
C GLU A 355 -9.91 19.37 0.49
N SER A 356 -10.98 19.39 -0.31
CA SER A 356 -10.99 18.86 -1.67
C SER A 356 -10.34 19.82 -2.66
N LEU A 357 -9.54 19.29 -3.57
CA LEU A 357 -9.01 19.98 -4.75
C LEU A 357 -9.82 19.64 -6.02
N GLY A 358 -10.98 19.00 -5.85
CA GLY A 358 -11.89 18.66 -6.92
C GLY A 358 -11.72 17.23 -7.45
N MET A 359 -12.71 16.84 -8.27
CA MET A 359 -12.75 15.53 -8.90
C MET A 359 -12.20 15.57 -10.32
N GLN A 360 -11.54 14.49 -10.73
CA GLN A 360 -11.05 14.30 -12.10
C GLN A 360 -11.17 12.82 -12.50
N SER A 361 -11.48 12.59 -13.77
CA SER A 361 -11.32 11.31 -14.44
C SER A 361 -10.22 11.45 -15.48
N PRO A 362 -9.14 10.65 -15.41
CA PRO A 362 -8.03 10.80 -16.34
C PRO A 362 -8.27 9.96 -17.61
N ASP A 363 -7.86 10.48 -18.75
CA ASP A 363 -7.89 9.71 -20.02
C ASP A 363 -6.76 8.65 -20.08
N LYS A 364 -5.76 8.78 -19.20
CA LYS A 364 -4.55 7.95 -19.14
C LYS A 364 -4.23 7.57 -17.69
N GLY A 365 -3.17 6.80 -17.47
CA GLY A 365 -2.73 6.39 -16.13
C GLY A 365 -2.10 7.50 -15.26
N THR A 366 -2.49 8.76 -15.43
CA THR A 366 -1.92 9.90 -14.68
C THR A 366 -2.94 11.03 -14.53
N LEU A 367 -3.07 11.55 -13.32
CA LEU A 367 -3.83 12.75 -12.99
C LEU A 367 -2.90 13.96 -12.87
N TYR A 368 -3.40 15.14 -13.24
CA TYR A 368 -2.67 16.40 -13.08
C TYR A 368 -3.49 17.35 -12.21
N TYR A 369 -3.05 17.56 -10.98
CA TYR A 369 -3.67 18.49 -10.05
C TYR A 369 -2.78 19.69 -9.79
N ARG A 370 -3.39 20.86 -9.62
CA ARG A 370 -2.73 22.03 -9.05
C ARG A 370 -2.86 21.96 -7.53
N VAL A 371 -1.73 21.90 -6.82
CA VAL A 371 -1.68 21.63 -5.38
C VAL A 371 -0.86 22.68 -4.62
N PRO A 372 -1.18 22.99 -3.35
CA PRO A 372 -0.35 23.86 -2.52
C PRO A 372 0.95 23.16 -2.10
N LYS A 373 2.07 23.89 -2.04
CA LYS A 373 3.35 23.33 -1.61
C LYS A 373 3.33 22.95 -0.12
N GLY A 374 4.05 21.91 0.27
CA GLY A 374 4.24 21.52 1.68
C GLY A 374 3.10 20.73 2.32
N ALA A 375 1.98 20.51 1.61
CA ALA A 375 0.83 19.81 2.15
C ALA A 375 0.97 18.27 2.11
N LEU A 376 0.18 17.61 2.95
CA LEU A 376 -0.07 16.17 2.88
C LEU A 376 -1.33 15.92 2.06
N PHE A 377 -1.28 14.97 1.14
CA PHE A 377 -2.34 14.67 0.18
C PHE A 377 -2.91 13.28 0.36
N TRP A 378 -4.18 13.12 -0.03
CA TRP A 378 -4.86 11.83 -0.11
C TRP A 378 -5.67 11.78 -1.40
N LEU A 379 -5.34 10.84 -2.29
CA LEU A 379 -6.11 10.57 -3.49
C LEU A 379 -7.12 9.46 -3.21
N LYS A 380 -8.41 9.80 -3.31
CA LYS A 380 -9.51 8.86 -3.14
C LYS A 380 -10.05 8.40 -4.49
N ASN A 381 -10.09 7.09 -4.74
CA ASN A 381 -10.79 6.54 -5.90
C ASN A 381 -12.26 6.36 -5.54
N LYS A 382 -13.15 7.02 -6.30
CA LYS A 382 -14.60 7.02 -6.08
C LYS A 382 -15.31 5.93 -6.89
N SER A 383 -14.61 5.31 -7.84
CA SER A 383 -15.12 4.21 -8.66
C SER A 383 -14.93 2.85 -7.98
N LYS A 384 -13.71 2.55 -7.51
CA LYS A 384 -13.35 1.20 -7.02
C LYS A 384 -12.13 1.17 -6.10
N GLY A 385 -11.87 0.00 -5.53
CA GLY A 385 -10.73 -0.26 -4.64
C GLY A 385 -10.96 0.24 -3.21
N LYS A 386 -10.05 -0.15 -2.31
CA LYS A 386 -10.08 0.23 -0.88
C LYS A 386 -8.72 0.71 -0.38
N GLU A 387 -7.65 0.30 -1.05
CA GLU A 387 -6.28 0.67 -0.71
C GLU A 387 -5.99 2.10 -1.16
N GLU A 388 -5.75 2.96 -0.18
CA GLU A 388 -5.41 4.37 -0.34
C GLU A 388 -4.45 4.75 0.79
N GLN A 389 -3.49 5.62 0.50
CA GLN A 389 -2.49 6.08 1.45
C GLN A 389 -2.15 7.55 1.20
N VAL A 390 -1.75 8.24 2.26
CA VAL A 390 -1.28 9.63 2.16
C VAL A 390 0.08 9.72 1.51
N PHE A 391 0.29 10.81 0.77
CA PHE A 391 1.52 11.13 0.09
C PHE A 391 1.79 12.63 0.13
N PHE A 392 3.00 13.03 -0.22
CA PHE A 392 3.42 14.41 -0.34
C PHE A 392 4.23 14.58 -1.63
N PHE A 393 4.45 15.82 -2.04
CA PHE A 393 5.29 16.12 -3.19
C PHE A 393 6.61 16.73 -2.78
N LYS A 394 7.67 16.27 -3.44
CA LYS A 394 8.99 16.87 -3.37
C LYS A 394 9.57 16.97 -4.76
N GLN A 395 9.99 18.16 -5.18
CA GLN A 395 10.47 18.43 -6.54
C GLN A 395 9.49 17.89 -7.62
N LYS A 396 8.19 18.07 -7.39
CA LYS A 396 7.08 17.59 -8.24
C LYS A 396 7.00 16.06 -8.42
N LYS A 397 7.71 15.28 -7.61
CA LYS A 397 7.59 13.82 -7.53
C LYS A 397 6.73 13.41 -6.35
N GLN A 398 5.86 12.42 -6.56
CA GLN A 398 4.99 11.84 -5.55
C GLN A 398 5.80 10.92 -4.63
N PHE A 399 5.67 11.09 -3.32
CA PHE A 399 6.26 10.21 -2.29
C PHE A 399 5.21 9.84 -1.26
N PHE A 400 5.03 8.55 -0.99
CA PHE A 400 4.12 8.08 0.04
C PHE A 400 4.76 8.13 1.44
N SER A 401 3.91 8.18 2.47
CA SER A 401 4.35 8.22 3.88
C SER A 401 5.28 7.06 4.29
N PHE A 402 5.20 5.91 3.64
CA PHE A 402 6.08 4.77 3.92
C PHE A 402 7.51 4.98 3.41
N GLU A 403 7.70 5.86 2.43
CA GLU A 403 9.02 6.10 1.83
C GLU A 403 9.87 6.95 2.76
N ILE A 404 9.25 7.72 3.67
CA ILE A 404 9.94 8.57 4.64
C ILE A 404 10.97 7.76 5.41
N ASN A 405 12.24 8.09 5.26
CA ASN A 405 13.38 7.46 5.93
C ASN A 405 14.43 8.53 6.22
N LYS A 406 15.47 8.20 7.01
CA LYS A 406 16.52 9.16 7.40
C LYS A 406 17.26 9.80 6.22
N ASP A 407 17.24 9.15 5.06
CA ASP A 407 17.92 9.59 3.84
C ASP A 407 17.03 10.48 2.96
N ASN A 408 15.74 10.61 3.28
CA ASN A 408 14.80 11.45 2.54
C ASN A 408 14.78 12.89 3.04
N GLU A 409 15.01 13.83 2.12
CA GLU A 409 15.09 15.27 2.44
C GLU A 409 13.76 15.95 2.82
N ILE A 410 12.74 15.26 3.37
CA ILE A 410 11.69 15.99 4.13
C ILE A 410 12.35 16.80 5.26
N TYR A 411 13.53 16.34 5.66
CA TYR A 411 14.37 16.92 6.68
C TYR A 411 15.25 18.11 6.25
N LYS A 412 15.32 18.45 4.96
CA LYS A 412 16.12 19.58 4.47
C LYS A 412 15.29 20.63 3.76
#